data_AF-A0A2R6C1R3-F1
#
_entry.id   AF-A0A2R6C1R3-F1
#
_cell.length_a   1.000
_cell.length_b   1.000
_cell.length_c   1.000
_cell.angle_alpha   90.00
_cell.angle_beta   90.00
_cell.angle_gamma   90.00
#
_symmetry.space_group_name_H-M   'P 1'
#
loop_
_entity.id
_entity.type
_entity.pdbx_description
1 polymer ?
#
loop_
_entity_poly.entity_id
_entity_poly.type
_entity_poly.pdbx_seq_one_letter_code
_entity_poly.pdbx_strand_id
1 'polypeptide(L)'
;MLDSLWDWLIFIAVVLVLFGGANKIPELARGLGRAMGEFRKGQAEVEKEIRAMMNQEQKTEQTSKDNTQNDSKYQQKIAELEAEISRLKQELKKSA
;
A
#
# COMPACT_ATOMS: atom_id res chain seq x y z
N MET A 1 -34.78 -14.03 -44.15
CA MET A 1 -35.20 -13.56 -42.80
C MET A 1 -34.41 -14.25 -41.67
N LEU A 2 -33.34 -15.00 -41.97
CA LEU A 2 -32.48 -15.64 -40.95
C LEU A 2 -30.98 -15.40 -41.25
N ASP A 3 -30.68 -14.39 -42.05
CA ASP A 3 -29.32 -14.11 -42.53
C ASP A 3 -28.57 -13.10 -41.63
N SER A 4 -29.26 -12.51 -40.64
CA SER A 4 -28.68 -11.54 -39.73
C SER A 4 -28.06 -12.22 -38.51
N LEU A 5 -26.85 -11.78 -38.13
CA LEU A 5 -26.18 -12.21 -36.90
C LEU A 5 -27.03 -11.96 -35.64
N TRP A 6 -27.88 -10.94 -35.68
CA TRP A 6 -28.82 -10.65 -34.59
C TRP A 6 -29.87 -11.74 -34.41
N ASP A 7 -30.34 -12.35 -35.50
CA ASP A 7 -31.30 -13.46 -35.44
C ASP A 7 -30.67 -14.70 -34.79
N TRP A 8 -29.40 -14.96 -35.11
CA TRP A 8 -28.63 -16.04 -34.51
C TRP A 8 -28.38 -15.86 -33.01
N LEU A 9 -28.07 -14.63 -32.57
CA LEU A 9 -27.91 -14.32 -31.14
C LEU A 9 -29.22 -14.55 -30.37
N ILE A 10 -30.35 -14.12 -30.93
CA ILE A 10 -31.67 -14.35 -30.34
C ILE A 10 -31.99 -15.84 -30.28
N PHE A 11 -31.73 -16.59 -31.36
CA PHE A 11 -31.94 -18.04 -31.40
C PHE A 11 -31.16 -18.76 -30.29
N ILE A 12 -29.86 -18.45 -30.14
CA ILE A 12 -29.02 -19.03 -29.08
C ILE A 12 -29.55 -18.65 -27.69
N ALA A 13 -29.95 -17.38 -27.48
CA ALA A 13 -30.51 -16.95 -26.21
C ALA A 13 -31.80 -17.71 -25.85
N VAL A 14 -32.69 -17.94 -26.82
CA VAL A 14 -33.93 -18.71 -26.62
C VAL A 14 -33.61 -20.17 -26.28
N VAL A 15 -32.68 -20.80 -26.99
CA VAL A 15 -32.23 -22.17 -26.69
C VAL A 15 -31.66 -22.25 -25.27
N LEU A 16 -30.79 -21.31 -24.87
CA LEU A 16 -30.23 -21.28 -23.52
C LEU A 16 -31.31 -21.10 -22.43
N VAL A 17 -32.37 -20.35 -22.67
CA VAL A 17 -33.47 -20.18 -21.71
C VAL A 17 -34.37 -21.41 -21.65
N LEU A 18 -34.61 -22.09 -22.77
CA LEU A 18 -35.43 -23.32 -22.80
C LEU A 18 -34.72 -24.50 -22.12
N PHE A 19 -33.43 -24.70 -22.40
CA PHE A 19 -32.65 -25.81 -21.83
C PHE A 19 -32.06 -25.46 -20.46
N GLY A 20 -31.65 -24.22 -20.24
CA GLY A 20 -31.15 -23.74 -18.94
C GLY A 20 -32.27 -23.41 -17.96
N GLY A 21 -33.49 -23.15 -18.44
CA GLY A 21 -34.61 -22.70 -17.62
C GLY A 21 -34.51 -21.23 -17.24
N ALA A 22 -35.67 -20.57 -17.13
CA ALA A 22 -35.78 -19.14 -16.86
C ALA A 22 -35.10 -18.67 -15.55
N ASN A 23 -34.88 -19.60 -14.60
CA ASN A 23 -34.29 -19.30 -13.29
C ASN A 23 -32.76 -19.31 -13.28
N LYS A 24 -32.08 -19.89 -14.30
CA LYS A 24 -30.61 -20.01 -14.26
C LYS A 24 -29.88 -18.69 -14.46
N ILE A 25 -30.37 -17.80 -15.31
CA ILE A 25 -29.75 -16.48 -15.48
C ILE A 25 -29.83 -15.66 -14.17
N PRO A 26 -30.99 -15.53 -13.50
CA PRO A 26 -31.07 -14.89 -12.18
C PRO A 26 -30.19 -15.54 -11.10
N GLU A 27 -30.11 -16.88 -11.08
CA GLU A 27 -29.31 -17.62 -10.11
C GLU A 27 -27.80 -17.38 -10.31
N LEU A 28 -27.33 -17.41 -11.55
CA LEU A 28 -25.94 -17.10 -11.91
C LEU A 28 -25.59 -15.65 -11.61
N ALA A 29 -26.48 -14.70 -11.92
CA ALA A 29 -26.27 -13.29 -11.60
C ALA A 29 -26.16 -13.07 -10.07
N ARG A 30 -27.01 -13.74 -9.28
CA ARG A 30 -26.94 -13.69 -7.80
C ARG A 30 -25.65 -14.32 -7.27
N GLY A 31 -25.24 -15.47 -7.81
CA GLY A 31 -24.01 -16.15 -7.43
C GLY A 31 -22.76 -15.31 -7.75
N LEU A 32 -22.66 -14.82 -8.98
CA LEU A 32 -21.57 -13.96 -9.43
C LEU A 32 -21.55 -12.64 -8.66
N GLY A 33 -22.70 -12.03 -8.40
CA GLY A 33 -22.81 -10.80 -7.61
C GLY A 33 -22.32 -10.97 -6.19
N ARG A 34 -22.63 -12.10 -5.54
CA ARG A 34 -22.11 -12.44 -4.21
C ARG A 34 -20.59 -12.66 -4.24
N ALA A 35 -20.10 -13.44 -5.21
CA ALA A 35 -18.67 -13.71 -5.36
C ALA A 35 -17.86 -12.44 -5.61
N MET A 36 -18.32 -11.58 -6.52
CA MET A 36 -17.71 -10.27 -6.78
C MET A 36 -17.78 -9.35 -5.54
N GLY A 37 -18.88 -9.38 -4.78
CA GLY A 37 -19.03 -8.62 -3.55
C GLY A 37 -17.99 -9.00 -2.49
N GLU A 38 -17.86 -10.29 -2.20
CA GLU A 38 -16.86 -10.78 -1.22
C GLU A 38 -15.43 -10.59 -1.72
N PHE A 39 -15.18 -10.75 -3.01
CA PHE A 39 -13.88 -10.46 -3.61
C PHE A 39 -13.47 -8.99 -3.43
N ARG A 40 -14.38 -8.04 -3.68
CA ARG A 40 -14.10 -6.61 -3.48
C ARG A 40 -13.84 -6.25 -2.01
N LYS A 41 -14.58 -6.88 -1.07
CA LYS A 41 -14.32 -6.72 0.37
C LYS A 41 -12.94 -7.24 0.75
N GLY A 42 -12.58 -8.44 0.28
CA GLY A 42 -11.27 -9.03 0.50
C GLY A 42 -10.13 -8.16 -0.06
N GLN A 43 -10.29 -7.65 -1.28
CA GLN A 43 -9.33 -6.71 -1.87
C GLN A 43 -9.17 -5.43 -1.02
N ALA A 44 -10.26 -4.87 -0.52
CA ALA A 44 -10.21 -3.66 0.30
C ALA A 44 -9.53 -3.89 1.66
N GLU A 45 -9.75 -5.04 2.30
CA GLU A 45 -9.04 -5.39 3.55
C GLU A 45 -7.55 -5.59 3.30
N VAL A 46 -7.18 -6.30 2.22
CA VAL A 46 -5.77 -6.49 1.82
C VAL A 46 -5.11 -5.14 1.53
N GLU A 47 -5.76 -4.23 0.80
CA GLU A 47 -5.21 -2.90 0.54
C GLU A 47 -5.00 -2.12 1.85
N LYS A 48 -5.95 -2.21 2.78
CA LYS A 48 -5.86 -1.58 4.09
C LYS A 48 -4.74 -2.17 4.94
N GLU A 49 -4.55 -3.49 4.94
CA GLU A 49 -3.43 -4.17 5.60
C GLU A 49 -2.09 -3.76 4.99
N ILE A 50 -1.97 -3.74 3.65
CA ILE A 50 -0.75 -3.30 2.97
C ILE A 50 -0.44 -1.84 3.33
N ARG A 51 -1.44 -0.94 3.29
CA ARG A 51 -1.26 0.46 3.70
C ARG A 51 -0.87 0.57 5.19
N ALA A 52 -1.45 -0.26 6.05
CA ALA A 52 -1.10 -0.29 7.47
C ALA A 52 0.33 -0.79 7.69
N MET A 53 0.78 -1.81 6.95
CA MET A 53 2.16 -2.32 6.99
C MET A 53 3.15 -1.27 6.48
N MET A 54 2.87 -0.63 5.34
CA MET A 54 3.70 0.47 4.80
C MET A 54 3.79 1.65 5.77
N ASN A 55 2.68 2.01 6.41
CA ASN A 55 2.66 3.06 7.43
C ASN A 55 3.34 2.63 8.74
N GLN A 56 3.33 1.33 9.08
CA GLN A 56 4.07 0.78 10.22
C GLN A 56 5.58 0.70 9.93
N GLU A 57 6.01 0.37 8.71
CA GLU A 57 7.40 0.47 8.30
C GLU A 57 7.87 1.93 8.34
N GLN A 58 7.04 2.88 7.91
CA GLN A 58 7.32 4.31 8.12
C GLN A 58 7.33 4.72 9.60
N LYS A 59 6.57 4.05 10.47
CA LYS A 59 6.58 4.30 11.93
C LYS A 59 7.81 3.67 12.61
N THR A 60 8.29 2.54 12.09
CA THR A 60 9.59 1.95 12.48
C THR A 60 10.74 2.84 12.00
N GLU A 61 10.64 3.45 10.82
CA GLU A 61 11.57 4.48 10.34
C GLU A 61 11.40 5.85 11.04
N GLN A 62 10.25 6.14 11.67
CA GLN A 62 10.14 7.30 12.58
C GLN A 62 10.83 7.07 13.93
N THR A 63 11.13 5.82 14.28
CA THR A 63 12.11 5.51 15.34
C THR A 63 13.56 5.69 14.83
N SER A 64 13.76 5.79 13.51
CA SER A 64 15.05 6.11 12.88
C SER A 64 15.23 7.61 12.55
N LYS A 65 14.16 8.39 12.42
CA LYS A 65 14.26 9.87 12.31
C LYS A 65 14.64 10.57 13.61
N ASP A 66 14.43 9.93 14.76
CA ASP A 66 15.00 10.36 16.03
C ASP A 66 16.53 10.12 16.07
N ASN A 67 17.01 9.02 15.48
CA ASN A 67 18.44 8.70 15.47
C ASN A 67 19.28 9.61 14.56
N THR A 68 18.81 9.99 13.35
CA THR A 68 19.58 10.91 12.48
C THR A 68 19.74 12.31 13.09
N GLN A 69 18.73 12.79 13.82
CA GLN A 69 18.78 14.12 14.44
C GLN A 69 19.65 14.13 15.71
N ASN A 70 19.65 13.03 16.46
CA ASN A 70 20.54 12.86 17.61
C ASN A 70 22.01 12.70 17.18
N ASP A 71 22.30 11.94 16.12
CA ASP A 71 23.66 11.82 15.56
C ASP A 71 24.22 13.18 15.12
N SER A 72 23.40 13.99 14.43
CA SER A 72 23.78 15.35 14.02
C SER A 72 24.15 16.24 15.21
N LYS A 73 23.42 16.12 16.33
CA LYS A 73 23.62 16.91 17.55
C LYS A 73 24.86 16.48 18.33
N TYR A 74 25.14 15.17 18.41
CA TYR A 74 26.35 14.67 19.06
C TYR A 74 27.60 15.04 18.27
N GLN A 75 27.56 14.94 16.94
CA GLN A 75 28.67 15.35 16.08
C GLN A 75 28.99 16.84 16.19
N GLN A 76 27.96 17.69 16.28
CA GLN A 76 28.15 19.13 16.51
C GLN A 76 28.81 19.42 17.86
N LYS A 77 28.41 18.70 18.91
CA LYS A 77 28.96 18.86 20.26
C LYS A 77 30.42 18.38 20.35
N ILE A 78 30.75 17.27 19.68
CA ILE A 78 32.13 16.74 19.62
C ILE A 78 33.05 17.75 18.92
N ALA A 79 32.63 18.29 17.77
CA ALA A 79 33.41 19.29 17.04
C ALA A 79 33.65 20.57 17.85
N GLU A 80 32.65 21.01 18.62
CA GLU A 80 32.76 22.18 19.51
C GLU A 80 33.75 21.92 20.66
N LEU A 81 33.67 20.75 21.32
CA LEU A 81 34.60 20.38 22.38
C LEU A 81 36.05 20.27 21.88
N GLU A 82 36.27 19.72 20.68
CA GLU A 82 37.62 19.64 20.09
C GLU A 82 38.23 21.01 19.80
N ALA A 83 37.42 21.96 19.32
CA ALA A 83 37.85 23.34 19.11
C ALA A 83 38.23 24.02 20.45
N GLU A 84 37.46 23.77 21.51
CA GLU A 84 37.72 24.34 22.83
C GLU A 84 38.98 23.75 23.48
N ILE A 85 39.18 22.43 23.40
CA ILE A 85 40.42 21.77 23.84
C ILE A 85 41.63 22.34 23.08
N SER A 86 41.49 22.57 21.77
CA SER A 86 42.56 23.11 20.94
C SER A 86 42.95 24.52 21.36
N ARG A 87 41.95 25.36 21.68
CA ARG A 87 42.17 26.72 22.18
C ARG A 87 42.84 26.72 23.56
N LEU A 88 42.34 25.92 24.50
CA LEU A 88 42.90 25.81 25.85
C LEU A 88 44.36 25.31 25.81
N LYS A 89 44.67 24.36 24.93
CA LYS A 89 46.07 23.91 24.71
C LYS A 89 46.95 25.03 24.18
N GLN A 90 46.44 25.89 23.30
CA GLN A 90 47.19 27.02 22.75
C GLN A 90 47.41 28.12 23.81
N GLU A 91 46.42 28.38 24.66
CA GLU A 91 46.53 29.31 25.78
C GLU A 91 47.56 28.83 26.81
N LEU A 92 47.56 27.54 27.16
CA LEU A 92 48.59 26.95 28.01
C LEU A 92 49.98 27.00 27.38
N LYS A 93 50.11 26.75 26.06
CA LYS A 93 51.39 26.82 25.35
C LYS A 93 51.93 28.25 25.20
N LYS A 94 51.06 29.26 25.22
CA LYS A 94 51.47 30.68 25.22
C LYS A 94 51.80 31.20 26.63
N SER A 95 51.31 30.54 27.67
CA SER A 95 51.51 30.91 29.07
C SER A 95 52.69 30.19 29.74
N ALA A 96 53.35 29.26 29.05
CA ALA A 96 54.60 28.62 29.43
C ALA A 96 55.75 29.15 28.57
#